data_AF-A0A2N1R8L5-F1
#
_entry.id   AF-A0A2N1R8L5-F1
#
_cell.length_a   1.000
_cell.length_b   1.000
_cell.length_c   1.000
_cell.angle_alpha   90.00
_cell.angle_beta   90.00
_cell.angle_gamma   90.00
#
_symmetry.space_group_name_H-M   'P 1'
#
loop_
_entity.id
_entity.type
_entity.pdbx_description
1 polymer ?
#
loop_
_entity_poly.entity_id
_entity_poly.type
_entity_poly.pdbx_seq_one_letter_code
_entity_poly.pdbx_strand_id
1 'polypeptide(L)'
;MTPKERIGETLAGRFADRRAVAPVLSLYGCRMTGSNPERYYRHPELFLEGQRSVVRRFDPDIVFGPYALALEAGAYGAPLIWPPYSPPNVRKPMPAGTGGTVSPPSSPAPISSESLSFLVESVRQLTGEFGNSRPVAAVITAPTDLPAMLLGIDLWLELLLFDAQSASLWLAMAEEHFVALATAYFEAGASFVVVPVM
;
A
#
# COMPACT_ATOMS: atom_id res chain seq x y z
N MET A 1 -17.49 19.00 -13.71
CA MET A 1 -17.11 18.71 -12.31
C MET A 1 -15.62 18.40 -12.26
N THR A 2 -14.94 18.80 -11.19
CA THR A 2 -13.57 18.33 -10.92
C THR A 2 -13.60 16.82 -10.63
N PRO A 3 -12.47 16.11 -10.80
CA PRO A 3 -12.36 14.73 -10.33
C PRO A 3 -12.80 14.52 -8.88
N LYS A 4 -12.42 15.44 -7.98
CA LYS A 4 -12.81 15.39 -6.57
C LYS A 4 -14.31 15.50 -6.35
N GLU A 5 -14.97 16.44 -7.04
CA GLU A 5 -16.44 16.54 -7.03
C GLU A 5 -17.10 15.27 -7.59
N ARG A 6 -16.59 14.74 -8.70
CA ARG A 6 -17.11 13.53 -9.35
C ARG A 6 -17.07 12.31 -8.42
N ILE A 7 -15.95 12.13 -7.71
CA ILE A 7 -15.82 11.07 -6.70
C ILE A 7 -16.75 11.32 -5.52
N GLY A 8 -16.86 12.57 -5.04
CA GLY A 8 -17.78 12.94 -3.97
C GLY A 8 -19.25 12.62 -4.29
N GLU A 9 -19.71 12.95 -5.50
CA GLU A 9 -21.06 12.61 -5.98
C GLU A 9 -21.27 11.09 -6.04
N THR A 10 -20.28 10.37 -6.57
CA THR A 10 -20.34 8.89 -6.69
C THR A 10 -20.46 8.23 -5.31
N LEU A 11 -19.65 8.65 -4.33
CA LEU A 11 -19.67 8.12 -2.97
C LEU A 11 -20.97 8.44 -2.24
N ALA A 12 -21.63 9.55 -2.58
CA ALA A 12 -22.91 9.93 -2.02
C ALA A 12 -24.12 9.28 -2.73
N GLY A 13 -23.89 8.37 -3.68
CA GLY A 13 -24.95 7.70 -4.44
C GLY A 13 -25.69 8.62 -5.43
N ARG A 14 -25.06 9.72 -5.84
CA ARG A 14 -25.63 10.69 -6.79
C ARG A 14 -24.99 10.55 -8.18
N PHE A 15 -25.68 11.06 -9.20
CA PHE A 15 -25.15 11.08 -10.56
C PHE A 15 -24.12 12.20 -10.72
N ALA A 16 -22.93 11.83 -11.17
CA ALA A 16 -21.92 12.79 -11.62
C ALA A 16 -22.04 13.10 -13.12
N ASP A 17 -21.25 14.06 -13.60
CA ASP A 17 -21.21 14.49 -15.01
C ASP A 17 -20.74 13.38 -15.98
N ARG A 18 -19.90 12.46 -15.52
CA ARG A 18 -19.54 11.20 -16.19
C ARG A 18 -19.13 10.15 -15.15
N ARG A 19 -19.00 8.90 -15.60
CA ARG A 19 -18.41 7.84 -14.77
C ARG A 19 -16.98 8.21 -14.36
N ALA A 20 -16.65 7.97 -13.09
CA ALA A 20 -15.29 8.08 -12.60
C ALA A 20 -14.39 6.98 -13.19
N VAL A 21 -13.15 7.33 -13.50
CA VAL A 21 -12.14 6.47 -14.09
C VAL A 21 -10.88 6.54 -13.23
N ALA A 22 -10.50 5.43 -12.62
CA ALA A 22 -9.42 5.35 -11.64
C ALA A 22 -8.51 4.15 -11.91
N PRO A 23 -7.70 4.18 -12.98
CA PRO A 23 -6.80 3.09 -13.33
C PRO A 23 -5.60 3.04 -12.38
N VAL A 24 -5.21 1.83 -11.95
CA VAL A 24 -4.03 1.62 -11.10
C VAL A 24 -2.77 1.58 -11.98
N LEU A 25 -2.11 2.73 -12.14
CA LEU A 25 -1.05 2.95 -13.14
C LEU A 25 0.37 3.14 -12.55
N SER A 26 0.64 2.59 -11.36
CA SER A 26 1.91 2.75 -10.64
C SER A 26 3.16 2.48 -11.52
N LEU A 27 3.32 1.27 -12.05
CA LEU A 27 4.46 0.91 -12.91
C LEU A 27 4.46 1.58 -14.29
N TYR A 28 3.29 2.03 -14.77
CA TYR A 28 3.24 2.82 -16.01
C TYR A 28 3.93 4.15 -15.80
N GLY A 29 3.73 4.80 -14.64
CA GLY A 29 4.49 5.98 -14.24
C GLY A 29 5.99 5.74 -14.23
N CYS A 30 6.45 4.63 -13.64
CA CYS A 30 7.86 4.22 -13.66
C CYS A 30 8.40 4.07 -15.09
N ARG A 31 7.66 3.40 -15.98
CA ARG A 31 8.07 3.19 -17.37
C ARG A 31 8.13 4.50 -18.16
N MET A 32 7.17 5.39 -17.96
CA MET A 32 7.07 6.67 -18.68
C MET A 32 8.22 7.63 -18.34
N THR A 33 8.80 7.53 -17.14
CA THR A 33 9.94 8.34 -16.71
C THR A 33 11.30 7.67 -16.96
N GLY A 34 11.31 6.45 -17.53
CA GLY A 34 12.53 5.69 -17.74
C GLY A 34 13.22 5.23 -16.45
N SER A 35 12.52 5.27 -15.31
CA SER A 35 13.05 4.75 -14.05
C SER A 35 13.01 3.21 -14.02
N ASN A 36 13.78 2.62 -13.11
CA ASN A 36 13.64 1.20 -12.78
C ASN A 36 12.76 1.02 -11.53
N PRO A 37 12.03 -0.11 -11.39
CA PRO A 37 11.07 -0.29 -10.30
C PRO A 37 11.68 -0.17 -8.90
N GLU A 38 12.87 -0.72 -8.68
CA GLU A 38 13.52 -0.67 -7.36
C GLU A 38 13.79 0.77 -6.91
N ARG A 39 14.36 1.60 -7.79
CA ARG A 39 14.55 3.02 -7.49
C ARG A 39 13.21 3.74 -7.34
N TYR A 40 12.26 3.46 -8.22
CA TYR A 40 10.94 4.09 -8.22
C TYR A 40 10.17 3.88 -6.91
N TYR A 41 10.28 2.70 -6.30
CA TYR A 41 9.63 2.35 -5.03
C TYR A 41 10.48 2.63 -3.78
N ARG A 42 11.60 3.35 -3.92
CA ARG A 42 12.45 3.80 -2.80
C ARG A 42 12.55 5.32 -2.69
N HIS A 43 12.10 6.04 -3.71
CA HIS A 43 12.30 7.47 -3.86
C HIS A 43 10.95 8.14 -4.15
N PRO A 44 10.32 8.76 -3.14
CA PRO A 44 9.00 9.39 -3.29
C PRO A 44 8.94 10.43 -4.42
N GLU A 45 10.03 11.15 -4.66
CA GLU A 45 10.17 12.14 -5.73
C GLU A 45 10.14 11.50 -7.13
N LEU A 46 10.73 10.30 -7.28
CA LEU A 46 10.63 9.54 -8.52
C LEU A 46 9.20 9.01 -8.70
N PHE A 47 8.57 8.58 -7.61
CA PHE A 47 7.17 8.14 -7.62
C PHE A 47 6.25 9.26 -8.12
N LEU A 48 6.38 10.47 -7.55
CA LEU A 48 5.65 11.67 -7.91
C LEU A 48 5.82 12.01 -9.40
N GLU A 49 7.04 12.00 -9.94
CA GLU A 49 7.25 12.32 -11.36
C GLU A 49 6.60 11.27 -12.29
N GLY A 50 6.59 10.00 -11.88
CA GLY A 50 5.82 8.97 -12.57
C GLY A 50 4.33 9.27 -12.56
N GLN A 51 3.78 9.68 -11.41
CA GLN A 51 2.36 10.01 -11.31
C GLN A 51 1.99 11.30 -12.05
N ARG A 52 2.87 12.30 -12.13
CA ARG A 52 2.70 13.46 -13.02
C ARG A 52 2.58 13.02 -14.47
N SER A 53 3.41 12.09 -14.91
CA SER A 53 3.35 11.53 -16.26
C SER A 53 2.04 10.78 -16.51
N VAL A 54 1.58 9.98 -15.54
CA VAL A 54 0.27 9.31 -15.58
C VAL A 54 -0.87 10.33 -15.71
N VAL A 55 -0.90 11.35 -14.85
CA VAL A 55 -1.94 12.39 -14.86
C VAL A 55 -1.95 13.15 -16.18
N ARG A 56 -0.78 13.54 -16.70
CA ARG A 56 -0.67 14.21 -18.01
C ARG A 56 -1.21 13.36 -19.17
N ARG A 57 -1.03 12.03 -19.12
CA ARG A 57 -1.34 11.14 -20.24
C ARG A 57 -2.76 10.57 -20.22
N PHE A 58 -3.29 10.32 -19.03
CA PHE A 58 -4.53 9.57 -18.82
C PHE A 58 -5.61 10.36 -18.09
N ASP A 59 -5.25 11.46 -17.44
CA ASP A 59 -6.17 12.32 -16.69
C ASP A 59 -7.13 11.54 -15.75
N PRO A 60 -6.61 10.71 -14.84
CA PRO A 60 -7.44 9.87 -13.98
C PRO A 60 -8.18 10.70 -12.94
N ASP A 61 -9.33 10.18 -12.48
CA ASP A 61 -10.13 10.83 -11.46
C ASP A 61 -9.58 10.62 -10.04
N ILE A 62 -8.83 9.53 -9.84
CA ILE A 62 -8.13 9.20 -8.58
C ILE A 62 -6.66 8.98 -8.90
N VAL A 63 -5.77 9.53 -8.07
CA VAL A 63 -4.34 9.21 -8.09
C VAL A 63 -4.06 8.23 -6.96
N PHE A 64 -3.41 7.10 -7.27
CA PHE A 64 -3.07 6.10 -6.27
C PHE A 64 -1.65 6.32 -5.74
N GLY A 65 -1.48 6.12 -4.43
CA GLY A 65 -0.18 5.92 -3.82
C GLY A 65 0.51 4.64 -4.31
N PRO A 66 1.70 4.33 -3.80
CA PRO A 66 2.45 3.15 -4.24
C PRO A 66 1.69 1.85 -4.00
N TYR A 67 1.47 1.08 -5.07
CA TYR A 67 0.89 -0.26 -5.00
C TYR A 67 2.01 -1.28 -4.79
N ALA A 68 2.51 -1.38 -3.56
CA ALA A 68 3.69 -2.19 -3.21
C ALA A 68 3.54 -2.81 -1.81
N LEU A 69 2.53 -3.66 -1.62
CA LEU A 69 2.17 -4.26 -0.33
C LEU A 69 3.35 -4.97 0.37
N ALA A 70 4.26 -5.58 -0.41
CA ALA A 70 5.43 -6.26 0.12
C ALA A 70 6.35 -5.36 0.96
N LEU A 71 6.29 -4.03 0.77
CA LEU A 71 7.00 -3.06 1.59
C LEU A 71 6.53 -3.07 3.06
N GLU A 72 5.27 -3.38 3.31
CA GLU A 72 4.75 -3.55 4.67
C GLU A 72 5.38 -4.77 5.34
N ALA A 73 5.40 -5.93 4.66
CA ALA A 73 6.12 -7.11 5.17
C ALA A 73 7.63 -6.87 5.32
N GLY A 74 8.24 -6.08 4.43
CA GLY A 74 9.64 -5.67 4.54
C GLY A 74 9.94 -4.86 5.80
N ALA A 75 8.98 -4.07 6.28
CA ALA A 75 9.09 -3.32 7.54
C ALA A 75 9.19 -4.25 8.77
N TYR A 76 8.66 -5.46 8.67
CA TYR A 76 8.78 -6.53 9.67
C TYR A 76 10.03 -7.41 9.48
N GLY A 77 10.91 -7.06 8.53
CA GLY A 77 12.15 -7.78 8.25
C GLY A 77 11.98 -8.94 7.26
N ALA A 78 10.82 -9.08 6.60
CA ALA A 78 10.68 -10.07 5.53
C ALA A 78 11.64 -9.74 4.37
N PRO A 79 12.43 -10.71 3.88
CA PRO A 79 13.36 -10.45 2.79
C PRO A 79 12.58 -10.17 1.50
N LEU A 80 12.89 -9.06 0.82
CA LEU A 80 12.24 -8.68 -0.44
C LEU A 80 13.08 -9.08 -1.66
N ILE A 81 12.40 -9.35 -2.77
CA ILE A 81 12.99 -9.39 -4.12
C ILE A 81 12.49 -8.22 -4.95
N TRP A 82 13.32 -7.78 -5.90
CA TRP A 82 13.08 -6.62 -6.75
C TRP A 82 13.17 -7.00 -8.23
N PRO A 83 12.11 -7.61 -8.81
CA PRO A 83 12.14 -7.98 -10.22
C PRO A 83 12.17 -6.73 -11.12
N PRO A 84 12.79 -6.82 -12.32
CA PRO A 84 13.05 -5.65 -13.17
C PRO A 84 11.79 -4.97 -13.74
N TYR A 85 10.63 -5.63 -13.72
CA TYR A 85 9.39 -5.16 -14.34
C TYR A 85 8.15 -5.30 -13.43
N SER A 86 8.34 -5.41 -12.11
CA SER A 86 7.24 -5.53 -11.15
C SER A 86 7.49 -4.70 -9.90
N PRO A 87 6.49 -4.52 -9.01
CA PRO A 87 6.74 -4.03 -7.65
C PRO A 87 7.58 -5.06 -6.88
N PRO A 88 8.12 -4.69 -5.70
CA PRO A 88 8.79 -5.65 -4.82
C PRO A 88 7.83 -6.78 -4.42
N ASN A 89 8.39 -7.94 -4.12
CA ASN A 89 7.65 -9.08 -3.57
C ASN A 89 8.40 -9.68 -2.38
N VAL A 90 7.69 -10.38 -1.50
CA VAL A 90 8.29 -11.13 -0.40
C VAL A 90 9.00 -12.35 -0.98
N ARG A 91 10.30 -12.49 -0.71
CA ARG A 91 11.13 -13.59 -1.23
C ARG A 91 10.77 -14.93 -0.61
N LYS A 92 10.56 -14.90 0.70
CA LYS A 92 10.22 -16.06 1.53
C LYS A 92 9.59 -15.57 2.83
N PRO A 93 8.76 -16.40 3.48
CA PRO A 93 8.27 -16.12 4.82
C PRO A 93 9.39 -15.80 5.82
N MET A 94 9.02 -15.11 6.90
CA MET A 94 9.89 -14.91 8.04
C MET A 94 10.31 -16.27 8.61
N PRO A 95 11.59 -16.41 9.02
CA PRO A 95 12.06 -17.65 9.63
C PRO A 95 11.30 -17.92 10.94
N ALA A 96 10.93 -19.18 11.18
CA ALA A 96 10.36 -19.59 12.45
C ALA A 96 11.38 -19.42 13.59
N GLY A 97 10.88 -19.13 14.79
CA GLY A 97 11.70 -19.04 15.99
C GLY A 97 12.24 -20.40 16.45
N THR A 98 13.10 -20.37 17.47
CA THR A 98 13.59 -21.59 18.15
C THR A 98 12.42 -22.38 18.71
N GLY A 99 12.26 -23.64 18.29
CA GLY A 99 11.14 -24.50 18.69
C GLY A 99 9.96 -24.55 17.72
N GLY A 100 10.05 -23.87 16.55
CA GLY A 100 9.03 -23.93 15.51
C GLY A 100 7.82 -23.02 15.75
N THR A 101 7.73 -22.38 16.91
CA THR A 101 6.72 -21.37 17.21
C THR A 101 7.08 -20.03 16.55
N VAL A 102 6.11 -19.43 15.87
CA VAL A 102 6.24 -18.09 15.27
C VAL A 102 5.26 -17.17 15.99
N SER A 103 5.80 -16.31 16.84
CA SER A 103 5.02 -15.26 17.51
C SER A 103 5.06 -13.98 16.68
N PRO A 104 3.97 -13.18 16.69
CA PRO A 104 3.97 -11.91 15.99
C PRO A 104 5.05 -10.98 16.56
N PRO A 105 5.85 -10.34 15.68
CA PRO A 105 6.79 -9.32 16.10
C PRO A 105 6.07 -8.05 16.57
N SER A 106 6.78 -7.16 17.27
CA SER A 106 6.27 -5.82 17.55
C SER A 106 6.10 -5.03 16.25
N SER A 107 4.97 -4.31 16.13
CA SER A 107 4.70 -3.49 14.96
C SER A 107 5.69 -2.33 14.84
N PRO A 108 6.36 -2.16 13.68
CA PRO A 108 7.24 -1.03 13.45
C PRO A 108 6.40 0.26 13.35
N ALA A 109 6.92 1.37 13.87
CA ALA A 109 6.25 2.64 13.70
C ALA A 109 6.29 3.05 12.20
N PRO A 110 5.18 3.55 11.60
CA PRO A 110 5.09 3.86 10.17
C PRO A 110 6.19 4.77 9.60
N ILE A 111 6.80 5.62 10.43
CA ILE A 111 7.84 6.57 9.99
C ILE A 111 9.26 6.04 10.29
N SER A 112 9.39 4.98 11.09
CA SER A 112 10.68 4.42 11.51
C SER A 112 11.30 3.46 10.50
N SER A 113 10.48 2.87 9.62
CA SER A 113 10.90 1.96 8.56
C SER A 113 11.12 2.73 7.26
N GLU A 114 12.24 2.48 6.55
CA GLU A 114 12.50 3.05 5.21
C GLU A 114 11.34 2.74 4.25
N SER A 115 10.84 1.51 4.30
CA SER A 115 9.76 1.02 3.42
C SER A 115 8.43 1.72 3.69
N LEU A 116 8.05 1.87 4.96
CA LEU A 116 6.80 2.55 5.34
C LEU A 116 6.91 4.07 5.16
N SER A 117 8.08 4.65 5.46
CA SER A 117 8.36 6.05 5.23
C SER A 117 8.22 6.43 3.75
N PHE A 118 8.74 5.60 2.83
CA PHE A 118 8.53 5.76 1.39
C PHE A 118 7.03 5.80 1.03
N LEU A 119 6.23 4.87 1.57
CA LEU A 119 4.79 4.81 1.30
C LEU A 119 4.09 6.10 1.74
N VAL A 120 4.31 6.52 2.99
CA VAL A 120 3.67 7.70 3.58
C VAL A 120 4.13 8.99 2.90
N GLU A 121 5.43 9.13 2.63
CA GLU A 121 5.98 10.31 1.95
C GLU A 121 5.51 10.41 0.50
N SER A 122 5.38 9.29 -0.21
CA SER A 122 4.79 9.29 -1.56
C SER A 122 3.36 9.80 -1.54
N VAL A 123 2.54 9.35 -0.59
CA VAL A 123 1.16 9.86 -0.43
C VAL A 123 1.15 11.34 -0.09
N ARG A 124 2.03 11.81 0.79
CA ARG A 124 2.16 13.22 1.16
C ARG A 124 2.46 14.10 -0.05
N GLN A 125 3.44 13.70 -0.87
CA GLN A 125 3.82 14.45 -2.06
C GLN A 125 2.71 14.46 -3.12
N LEU A 126 2.06 13.33 -3.36
CA LEU A 126 0.93 13.25 -4.29
C LEU A 126 -0.23 14.13 -3.83
N THR A 127 -0.52 14.16 -2.53
CA THR A 127 -1.58 15.02 -2.00
C THR A 127 -1.21 16.49 -2.14
N GLY A 128 0.05 16.87 -1.85
CA GLY A 128 0.53 18.24 -2.05
C GLY A 128 0.39 18.72 -3.50
N GLU A 129 0.62 17.83 -4.46
CA GLU A 129 0.50 18.14 -5.90
C GLU A 129 -0.96 18.13 -6.40
N PHE A 130 -1.74 17.10 -6.07
CA PHE A 130 -3.02 16.83 -6.71
C PHE A 130 -4.25 17.02 -5.82
N GLY A 131 -4.10 17.01 -4.49
CA GLY A 131 -5.17 16.87 -3.49
C GLY A 131 -6.28 17.93 -3.53
N ASN A 132 -5.99 19.10 -4.12
CA ASN A 132 -6.98 20.15 -4.35
C ASN A 132 -7.98 19.80 -5.46
N SER A 133 -7.54 19.07 -6.48
CA SER A 133 -8.34 18.79 -7.69
C SER A 133 -8.76 17.33 -7.84
N ARG A 134 -7.97 16.41 -7.27
CA ARG A 134 -8.14 14.95 -7.36
C ARG A 134 -7.93 14.34 -5.98
N PRO A 135 -8.76 13.38 -5.57
CA PRO A 135 -8.47 12.58 -4.39
C PRO A 135 -7.23 11.73 -4.62
N VAL A 136 -6.42 11.61 -3.58
CA VAL A 136 -5.30 10.68 -3.50
C VAL A 136 -5.71 9.50 -2.65
N ALA A 137 -5.62 8.30 -3.22
CA ALA A 137 -5.96 7.05 -2.57
C ALA A 137 -4.69 6.36 -2.07
N ALA A 138 -4.58 6.15 -0.77
CA ALA A 138 -3.48 5.39 -0.20
C ALA A 138 -3.79 3.89 -0.27
N VAL A 139 -2.85 3.09 -0.79
CA VAL A 139 -3.00 1.64 -0.87
C VAL A 139 -2.40 1.03 0.40
N ILE A 140 -3.13 0.10 1.01
CA ILE A 140 -2.73 -0.54 2.28
C ILE A 140 -3.09 -2.02 2.26
N THR A 141 -2.26 -2.85 2.88
CA THR A 141 -2.47 -4.29 3.03
C THR A 141 -3.64 -4.56 3.99
N ALA A 142 -4.51 -5.53 3.68
CA ALA A 142 -5.58 -5.91 4.60
C ALA A 142 -4.98 -6.57 5.86
N PRO A 143 -5.59 -6.39 7.05
CA PRO A 143 -5.14 -7.08 8.26
C PRO A 143 -5.11 -8.60 8.12
N THR A 144 -5.94 -9.19 7.26
CA THR A 144 -5.97 -10.63 6.98
C THR A 144 -4.82 -11.11 6.09
N ASP A 145 -4.22 -10.21 5.32
CA ASP A 145 -3.24 -10.55 4.28
C ASP A 145 -1.81 -10.43 4.80
N LEU A 146 -1.57 -9.47 5.71
CA LEU A 146 -0.23 -9.26 6.28
C LEU A 146 0.32 -10.52 6.98
N PRO A 147 -0.45 -11.26 7.81
CA PRO A 147 0.01 -12.53 8.35
C PRO A 147 0.37 -13.56 7.27
N ALA A 148 -0.42 -13.67 6.20
CA ALA A 148 -0.13 -14.56 5.09
C ALA A 148 1.18 -14.20 4.37
N MET A 149 1.48 -12.90 4.25
CA MET A 149 2.73 -12.42 3.66
C MET A 149 3.95 -12.66 4.56
N LEU A 150 3.77 -12.61 5.89
CA LEU A 150 4.85 -12.82 6.86
C LEU A 150 5.13 -14.31 7.12
N LEU A 151 4.09 -15.12 7.27
CA LEU A 151 4.18 -16.55 7.63
C LEU A 151 4.23 -17.48 6.41
N GLY A 152 3.78 -16.99 5.25
CA GLY A 152 3.41 -17.85 4.14
C GLY A 152 1.99 -18.39 4.32
N ILE A 153 1.32 -18.63 3.18
CA ILE A 153 -0.11 -19.00 3.18
C ILE A 153 -0.35 -20.34 3.88
N ASP A 154 0.56 -21.31 3.76
CA ASP A 154 0.39 -22.65 4.34
C ASP A 154 0.30 -22.61 5.87
N LEU A 155 1.28 -21.97 6.53
CA LEU A 155 1.28 -21.81 7.98
C LEU A 155 0.15 -20.91 8.45
N TRP A 156 -0.18 -19.84 7.69
CA TRP A 156 -1.29 -18.98 8.04
C TRP A 156 -2.63 -19.73 8.05
N LEU A 157 -2.88 -20.57 7.05
CA LEU A 157 -4.07 -21.43 7.00
C LEU A 157 -4.06 -22.46 8.14
N GLU A 158 -2.91 -23.04 8.47
CA GLU A 158 -2.78 -23.96 9.60
C GLU A 158 -3.18 -23.30 10.93
N LEU A 159 -2.69 -22.09 11.19
CA LEU A 159 -3.06 -21.33 12.39
C LEU A 159 -4.57 -20.98 12.38
N LEU A 160 -5.09 -20.50 11.25
CA LEU A 160 -6.51 -20.15 11.14
C LEU A 160 -7.45 -21.33 11.41
N LEU A 161 -7.08 -22.53 10.95
CA LEU A 161 -7.92 -23.72 11.04
C LEU A 161 -7.75 -24.48 12.36
N PHE A 162 -6.55 -24.47 12.94
CA PHE A 162 -6.19 -25.38 14.03
C PHE A 162 -5.62 -24.69 15.28
N ASP A 163 -5.27 -23.40 15.22
CA ASP A 163 -4.78 -22.62 16.36
C ASP A 163 -5.35 -21.19 16.39
N ALA A 164 -6.63 -21.09 16.74
CA ALA A 164 -7.36 -19.83 16.80
C ALA A 164 -6.73 -18.79 17.75
N GLN A 165 -6.01 -19.25 18.79
CA GLN A 165 -5.33 -18.35 19.72
C GLN A 165 -4.16 -17.66 19.04
N SER A 166 -3.28 -18.42 18.39
CA SER A 166 -2.17 -17.85 17.63
C SER A 166 -2.68 -16.99 16.48
N ALA A 167 -3.70 -17.45 15.74
CA ALA A 167 -4.28 -16.66 14.65
C ALA A 167 -4.82 -15.31 15.13
N SER A 168 -5.46 -15.26 16.30
CA SER A 168 -5.95 -14.01 16.90
C SER A 168 -4.82 -13.04 17.25
N LEU A 169 -3.67 -13.54 17.73
CA LEU A 169 -2.51 -12.69 18.02
C LEU A 169 -1.91 -12.06 16.75
N TRP A 170 -1.85 -12.83 15.66
CA TRP A 170 -1.37 -12.32 14.37
C TRP A 170 -2.32 -11.29 13.76
N LEU A 171 -3.64 -11.51 13.87
CA LEU A 171 -4.64 -10.53 13.44
C LEU A 171 -4.58 -9.24 14.27
N ALA A 172 -4.39 -9.35 15.59
CA ALA A 172 -4.25 -8.18 16.46
C ALA A 172 -3.03 -7.33 16.05
N MET A 173 -1.88 -7.96 15.80
CA MET A 173 -0.69 -7.27 15.30
C MET A 173 -0.93 -6.59 13.95
N ALA A 174 -1.61 -7.28 13.03
CA ALA A 174 -1.90 -6.73 11.71
C ALA A 174 -2.94 -5.58 11.75
N GLU A 175 -3.90 -5.63 12.68
CA GLU A 175 -4.83 -4.55 12.95
C GLU A 175 -4.12 -3.31 13.52
N GLU A 176 -3.23 -3.49 14.50
CA GLU A 176 -2.42 -2.40 15.05
C GLU A 176 -1.60 -1.70 13.95
N HIS A 177 -0.97 -2.48 13.07
CA HIS A 177 -0.25 -1.97 11.90
C HIS A 177 -1.16 -1.20 10.95
N PHE A 178 -2.30 -1.78 10.59
CA PHE A 178 -3.27 -1.18 9.69
C PHE A 178 -3.74 0.18 10.21
N VAL A 179 -4.12 0.26 11.48
CA VAL A 179 -4.57 1.51 12.12
C VAL A 179 -3.46 2.54 12.13
N ALA A 180 -2.23 2.15 12.51
CA ALA A 180 -1.09 3.05 12.55
C ALA A 180 -0.74 3.63 11.16
N LEU A 181 -0.64 2.77 10.14
CA LEU A 181 -0.30 3.20 8.79
C LEU A 181 -1.45 3.97 8.11
N ALA A 182 -2.71 3.56 8.31
CA ALA A 182 -3.86 4.32 7.82
C ALA A 182 -3.91 5.72 8.44
N THR A 183 -3.66 5.84 9.74
CA THR A 183 -3.56 7.14 10.42
C THR A 183 -2.47 8.01 9.78
N ALA A 184 -1.27 7.46 9.56
CA ALA A 184 -0.17 8.18 8.91
C ALA A 184 -0.53 8.61 7.48
N TYR A 185 -1.29 7.81 6.72
CA TYR A 185 -1.79 8.19 5.40
C TYR A 185 -2.80 9.33 5.44
N PHE A 186 -3.73 9.33 6.40
CA PHE A 186 -4.68 10.42 6.57
C PHE A 186 -3.99 11.72 7.01
N GLU A 187 -2.98 11.63 7.89
CA GLU A 187 -2.12 12.77 8.26
C GLU A 187 -1.31 13.29 7.07
N ALA A 188 -0.90 12.41 6.15
CA ALA A 188 -0.29 12.77 4.87
C ALA A 188 -1.31 13.35 3.86
N GLY A 189 -2.60 13.36 4.20
CA GLY A 189 -3.68 13.98 3.44
C GLY A 189 -4.35 13.08 2.39
N ALA A 190 -4.18 11.75 2.50
CA ALA A 190 -4.96 10.81 1.71
C ALA A 190 -6.47 11.08 1.86
N SER A 191 -7.20 11.03 0.75
CA SER A 191 -8.67 11.22 0.76
C SER A 191 -9.41 9.99 1.27
N PHE A 192 -8.85 8.81 1.02
CA PHE A 192 -9.33 7.52 1.52
C PHE A 192 -8.21 6.47 1.39
N VAL A 193 -8.38 5.37 2.11
CA VAL A 193 -7.54 4.17 1.98
C VAL A 193 -8.23 3.15 1.08
N VAL A 194 -7.44 2.41 0.31
CA VAL A 194 -7.90 1.34 -0.58
C VAL A 194 -7.24 0.06 -0.17
N VAL A 195 -8.07 -0.91 0.22
CA VAL A 195 -7.66 -2.27 0.57
C VAL A 195 -7.94 -3.15 -0.65
N PRO A 196 -6.91 -3.75 -1.28
CA PRO A 196 -7.12 -4.72 -2.34
C PRO A 196 -7.87 -5.93 -1.79
N VAL A 197 -8.90 -6.39 -2.51
CA VAL A 197 -9.47 -7.70 -2.26
C VAL A 197 -8.60 -8.70 -3.03
N MET A 198 -7.83 -9.50 -2.29
CA MET A 198 -7.02 -10.59 -2.84
C MET A 198 -7.85 -11.86 -3.01
#